data_AF-A0A1F3IZG7-F1
#
_entry.id   AF-A0A1F3IZG7-F1
#
_cell.length_a   1.000
_cell.length_b   1.000
_cell.length_c   1.000
_cell.angle_alpha   90.00
_cell.angle_beta   90.00
_cell.angle_gamma   90.00
#
_symmetry.space_group_name_H-M   'P 1'
#
loop_
_entity.id
_entity.type
_entity.pdbx_description
1 polymer ?
#
loop_
_entity_poly.entity_id
_entity_poly.type
_entity_poly.pdbx_seq_one_letter_code
_entity_poly.pdbx_strand_id
1 'polypeptide(L)'
;MLSEVKDTWRMRWLASINELTSIELQRRSWLDRANTNPHWSFVEFFCCYFDDLTLNYNYDEQLKSGLVSEQEFEIIKEWHEALDKYEAPDKNDTDHVAVLNDAKWLEIVQVGVIARTALSLVLNEKERLILNKETEGQTDD
;
A
#
# COMPACT_ATOMS: atom_id res chain seq x y z
N MET A 1 -17.80 10.15 -15.79
CA MET A 1 -18.13 8.77 -15.41
C MET A 1 -16.93 7.81 -15.53
N LEU A 2 -16.36 7.51 -16.71
CA LEU A 2 -15.17 6.64 -16.79
C LEU A 2 -13.89 7.26 -16.19
N SER A 3 -13.72 8.58 -16.28
CA SER A 3 -12.56 9.29 -15.71
C SER A 3 -12.55 9.31 -14.18
N GLU A 4 -13.71 9.50 -13.55
CA GLU A 4 -13.82 9.58 -12.09
C GLU A 4 -13.52 8.25 -11.41
N VAL A 5 -14.01 7.13 -11.98
CA VAL A 5 -13.70 5.79 -11.48
C VAL A 5 -12.20 5.50 -11.57
N LYS A 6 -11.56 5.87 -12.69
CA LYS A 6 -10.12 5.74 -12.86
C LYS A 6 -9.33 6.59 -11.86
N ASP A 7 -9.74 7.84 -11.66
CA ASP A 7 -9.07 8.76 -10.74
C ASP A 7 -9.19 8.28 -9.29
N THR A 8 -10.37 7.78 -8.88
CA THR A 8 -10.57 7.21 -7.54
C THR A 8 -9.72 5.96 -7.34
N TRP A 9 -9.66 5.06 -8.33
CA TRP A 9 -8.84 3.85 -8.24
C TRP A 9 -7.35 4.21 -8.10
N ARG A 10 -6.83 5.12 -8.93
CA ARG A 10 -5.42 5.53 -8.89
C ARG A 10 -5.07 6.22 -7.57
N MET A 11 -5.95 7.05 -7.05
CA MET A 11 -5.76 7.67 -5.73
C MET A 11 -5.65 6.62 -4.62
N ARG A 12 -6.56 5.65 -4.58
CA ARG A 12 -6.54 4.56 -3.58
C ARG A 12 -5.28 3.71 -3.73
N TRP A 13 -4.92 3.34 -4.95
CA TRP A 13 -3.70 2.58 -5.23
C TRP A 13 -2.43 3.26 -4.70
N LEU A 14 -2.28 4.55 -4.97
CA LEU A 14 -1.11 5.31 -4.51
C LEU A 14 -1.11 5.53 -2.99
N ALA A 15 -2.29 5.74 -2.39
CA ALA A 15 -2.43 5.85 -0.94
C ALA A 15 -2.05 4.54 -0.23
N SER A 16 -2.55 3.39 -0.71
CA SER A 16 -2.21 2.09 -0.12
C SER A 16 -0.72 1.75 -0.28
N ILE A 17 -0.09 2.11 -1.40
CA ILE A 17 1.38 1.98 -1.54
C ILE A 17 2.09 2.85 -0.49
N ASN A 18 1.67 4.10 -0.29
CA ASN A 18 2.26 4.97 0.73
C ASN A 18 2.15 4.34 2.13
N GLU A 19 0.96 3.84 2.48
CA GLU A 19 0.63 3.25 3.78
C GLU A 19 1.45 1.98 4.07
N LEU A 20 1.48 1.05 3.12
CA LEU A 20 2.21 -0.23 3.23
C LEU A 20 3.74 -0.05 3.20
N THR A 21 4.24 1.09 2.71
CA THR A 21 5.69 1.36 2.62
C THR A 21 6.20 2.32 3.69
N SER A 22 5.38 2.67 4.67
CA SER A 22 5.74 3.62 5.74
C SER A 22 5.76 2.95 7.11
N ILE A 23 6.91 2.41 7.51
CA ILE A 23 7.08 1.82 8.87
C ILE A 23 6.70 2.80 9.97
N GLU A 24 7.02 4.08 9.80
CA GLU A 24 6.74 5.09 10.82
C GLU A 24 5.23 5.36 10.94
N LEU A 25 4.49 5.32 9.83
CA LEU A 25 3.02 5.37 9.89
C LEU A 25 2.48 4.13 10.58
N GLN A 26 2.90 2.94 10.14
CA GLN A 26 2.43 1.66 10.70
C GLN A 26 2.67 1.57 12.20
N ARG A 27 3.85 2.00 12.69
CA ARG A 27 4.14 2.05 14.14
C ARG A 27 3.19 2.99 14.87
N ARG A 28 2.95 4.19 14.34
CA ARG A 28 2.07 5.18 14.97
C ARG A 28 0.61 4.78 14.93
N SER A 29 0.17 4.09 13.87
CA SER A 29 -1.23 3.77 13.64
C SER A 29 -1.62 2.41 14.26
N TRP A 30 -0.81 1.36 14.07
CA TRP A 30 -1.14 0.01 14.51
C TRP A 30 -0.90 -0.24 16.00
N LEU A 31 -0.03 0.55 16.63
CA LEU A 31 0.27 0.42 18.07
C LEU A 31 -0.51 1.41 18.93
N ASP A 32 -1.26 2.33 18.33
CA ASP A 32 -2.11 3.28 19.05
C ASP A 32 -3.41 2.62 19.52
N ARG A 33 -3.48 2.31 20.82
CA ARG A 33 -4.66 1.71 21.45
C ARG A 33 -5.84 2.68 21.57
N ALA A 34 -5.63 3.98 21.40
CA ALA A 34 -6.71 4.97 21.41
C ALA A 34 -7.39 5.08 20.03
N ASN A 35 -6.73 4.58 18.98
CA ASN A 35 -7.28 4.58 17.64
C ASN A 35 -8.37 3.51 17.51
N THR A 36 -9.60 3.96 17.23
CA THR A 36 -10.77 3.09 17.05
C THR A 36 -11.14 2.88 15.60
N ASN A 37 -10.48 3.58 14.68
CA ASN A 37 -10.75 3.42 13.26
C ASN A 37 -10.02 2.16 12.75
N PRO A 38 -10.76 1.13 12.29
CA PRO A 38 -10.20 -0.16 11.91
C PRO A 38 -9.19 -0.06 10.76
N HIS A 39 -9.34 0.95 9.88
CA HIS A 39 -8.44 1.20 8.74
C HIS A 39 -6.97 1.16 9.12
N TRP A 40 -6.65 1.63 10.32
CA TRP A 40 -5.29 1.77 10.82
C TRP A 40 -4.74 0.48 11.43
N SER A 41 -4.81 -0.60 10.67
CA SER A 41 -4.31 -1.92 11.05
C SER A 41 -3.58 -2.60 9.89
N PHE A 42 -2.77 -3.62 10.21
CA PHE A 42 -2.14 -4.45 9.20
C PHE A 42 -3.16 -5.07 8.23
N VAL A 43 -4.25 -5.62 8.77
CA VAL A 43 -5.30 -6.30 8.00
C VAL A 43 -5.97 -5.34 7.03
N GLU A 44 -6.40 -4.17 7.49
CA GLU A 44 -7.08 -3.22 6.61
C GLU A 44 -6.14 -2.63 5.56
N PHE A 45 -4.86 -2.37 5.89
CA PHE A 45 -3.89 -1.95 4.87
C PHE A 45 -3.73 -2.99 3.76
N PHE A 46 -3.72 -4.28 4.10
CA PHE A 46 -3.70 -5.38 3.12
C PHE A 46 -4.98 -5.44 2.31
N CYS A 47 -6.16 -5.40 2.95
CA CYS A 47 -7.45 -5.45 2.27
C CYS A 47 -7.67 -4.26 1.33
N CYS A 48 -7.33 -3.04 1.76
CA CYS A 48 -7.40 -1.85 0.92
C CYS A 48 -6.51 -1.95 -0.32
N TYR A 49 -5.37 -2.63 -0.24
CA TYR A 49 -4.49 -2.83 -1.38
C TYR A 49 -4.92 -4.00 -2.27
N PHE A 50 -5.18 -5.19 -1.72
CA PHE A 50 -5.47 -6.38 -2.53
C PHE A 50 -6.94 -6.50 -2.93
N ASP A 51 -7.86 -6.38 -1.98
CA ASP A 51 -9.27 -6.66 -2.19
C ASP A 51 -9.98 -5.48 -2.83
N ASP A 52 -9.85 -4.28 -2.25
CA ASP A 52 -10.54 -3.08 -2.73
C ASP A 52 -10.07 -2.64 -4.13
N LEU A 53 -8.81 -2.92 -4.48
CA LEU A 53 -8.25 -2.62 -5.79
C LEU A 53 -8.28 -3.81 -6.75
N THR A 54 -8.74 -4.98 -6.29
CA THR A 54 -8.83 -6.24 -7.04
C THR A 54 -7.49 -6.69 -7.65
N LEU A 55 -6.42 -6.65 -6.85
CA LEU A 55 -5.06 -6.98 -7.27
C LEU A 55 -4.68 -8.45 -7.09
N ASN A 56 -5.59 -9.29 -6.60
CA ASN A 56 -5.40 -10.73 -6.40
C ASN A 56 -5.05 -11.53 -7.67
N TYR A 57 -5.14 -10.91 -8.85
CA TYR A 57 -4.79 -11.50 -10.14
C TYR A 57 -3.60 -10.78 -10.80
N ASN A 58 -2.62 -10.35 -10.00
CA ASN A 58 -1.34 -9.78 -10.44
C ASN A 58 -1.47 -8.69 -11.53
N TYR A 59 -2.34 -7.71 -11.28
CA TYR A 59 -2.55 -6.54 -12.17
C TYR A 59 -3.13 -6.83 -13.57
N ASP A 60 -3.55 -8.06 -13.90
CA ASP A 60 -4.03 -8.42 -15.25
C ASP A 60 -5.10 -7.48 -15.79
N GLU A 61 -6.12 -7.16 -15.00
CA GLU A 61 -7.23 -6.30 -15.41
C GLU A 61 -6.84 -4.81 -15.40
N GLN A 62 -5.97 -4.40 -14.48
CA GLN A 62 -5.48 -3.03 -14.35
C GLN A 62 -4.58 -2.63 -15.52
N LEU A 63 -3.78 -3.58 -16.02
CA LEU A 63 -2.99 -3.43 -17.25
C LEU A 63 -3.91 -3.35 -18.48
N LYS A 64 -4.84 -4.31 -18.65
CA LYS A 64 -5.78 -4.34 -19.79
C LYS A 64 -6.65 -3.07 -19.88
N SER A 65 -7.08 -2.55 -18.73
CA SER A 65 -7.93 -1.35 -18.65
C SER A 65 -7.14 -0.04 -18.70
N GLY A 66 -5.80 -0.09 -18.68
CA GLY A 66 -4.95 1.10 -18.65
C GLY A 66 -5.08 1.92 -17.35
N LEU A 67 -5.47 1.27 -16.26
CA LEU A 67 -5.40 1.83 -14.90
C LEU A 67 -3.94 1.92 -14.43
N VAL A 68 -3.12 0.97 -14.86
CA VAL A 68 -1.68 0.89 -14.63
C VAL A 68 -0.98 0.66 -15.97
N SER A 69 0.11 1.38 -16.21
CA SER A 69 0.96 1.17 -17.39
C SER A 69 1.95 0.02 -17.18
N GLU A 70 2.46 -0.55 -18.27
CA GLU A 70 3.52 -1.59 -18.20
C GLU A 70 4.73 -1.10 -17.40
N GLN A 71 5.14 0.17 -17.57
CA GLN A 71 6.26 0.75 -16.83
C GLN A 71 6.00 0.82 -15.33
N GLU A 72 4.80 1.25 -14.92
CA GLU A 72 4.42 1.29 -13.51
C GLU A 72 4.34 -0.11 -12.90
N PHE A 73 3.81 -1.09 -13.65
CA PHE A 73 3.76 -2.48 -13.20
C PHE A 73 5.16 -3.08 -13.02
N GLU A 74 6.05 -2.87 -13.99
CA GLU A 74 7.44 -3.36 -13.91
C GLU A 74 8.18 -2.81 -12.69
N ILE A 75 7.86 -1.59 -12.26
CA ILE A 75 8.42 -0.98 -11.05
C ILE A 75 7.88 -1.67 -9.77
N ILE A 76 6.60 -2.03 -9.75
CA ILE A 76 5.90 -2.45 -8.53
C ILE A 76 5.82 -3.97 -8.35
N LYS A 77 6.02 -4.75 -9.41
CA LYS A 77 5.78 -6.20 -9.42
C LYS A 77 6.57 -6.98 -8.37
N GLU A 78 7.85 -6.64 -8.16
CA GLU A 78 8.69 -7.36 -7.20
C GLU A 78 8.17 -7.14 -5.77
N TRP A 79 7.80 -5.91 -5.44
CA TRP A 79 7.19 -5.59 -4.15
C TRP A 79 5.81 -6.24 -4.01
N HIS A 80 4.97 -6.17 -5.03
CA HIS A 80 3.64 -6.80 -5.02
C HIS A 80 3.73 -8.31 -4.76
N GLU A 81 4.61 -9.01 -5.48
CA GLU A 81 4.82 -10.45 -5.29
C GLU A 81 5.40 -10.81 -3.91
N ALA A 82 6.27 -9.97 -3.36
CA ALA A 82 6.81 -10.18 -2.02
C ALA A 82 5.72 -9.97 -0.96
N LEU A 83 4.84 -8.99 -1.16
CA LEU A 83 3.72 -8.69 -0.30
C LEU A 83 2.65 -9.81 -0.34
N ASP A 84 2.30 -10.32 -1.53
CA ASP A 84 1.32 -11.40 -1.72
C ASP A 84 1.74 -12.71 -1.04
N LYS A 85 3.05 -12.97 -0.96
CA LYS A 85 3.62 -14.18 -0.33
C LYS A 85 3.86 -14.03 1.18
N TYR A 86 3.62 -12.87 1.75
CA TYR A 86 3.88 -12.62 3.16
C TYR A 86 2.86 -13.33 4.05
N GLU A 87 3.34 -14.08 5.03
CA GLU A 87 2.52 -14.61 6.13
C GLU A 87 3.01 -13.96 7.43
N ALA A 88 2.09 -13.41 8.23
CA ALA A 88 2.44 -12.85 9.52
C ALA A 88 3.03 -13.92 10.46
N PRO A 89 3.90 -13.53 11.42
CA PRO A 89 4.41 -14.44 12.45
C PRO A 89 3.29 -15.21 13.15
N ASP A 90 3.49 -16.52 13.33
CA ASP A 90 2.52 -17.45 13.91
C ASP A 90 1.13 -17.45 13.23
N LYS A 91 1.04 -16.92 12.00
CA LYS A 91 -0.23 -16.71 11.26
C LYS A 91 -1.22 -15.84 12.03
N ASN A 92 -0.71 -14.87 12.79
CA ASN A 92 -1.52 -13.94 13.56
C ASN A 92 -1.40 -12.52 13.01
N ASP A 93 -2.29 -12.17 12.09
CA ASP A 93 -2.35 -10.86 11.44
C ASP A 93 -2.77 -9.71 12.39
N THR A 94 -3.23 -10.05 13.60
CA THR A 94 -3.62 -9.09 14.63
C THR A 94 -2.50 -8.77 15.62
N ASP A 95 -1.41 -9.53 15.61
CA ASP A 95 -0.22 -9.21 16.42
C ASP A 95 0.66 -8.19 15.69
N HIS A 96 0.22 -6.94 15.72
CA HIS A 96 0.91 -5.83 15.07
C HIS A 96 2.35 -5.65 15.57
N VAL A 97 2.63 -5.99 16.84
CA VAL A 97 3.99 -5.92 17.40
C VAL A 97 4.88 -6.99 16.77
N ALA A 98 4.38 -8.21 16.60
CA ALA A 98 5.12 -9.28 15.92
C ALA A 98 5.41 -8.92 14.46
N VAL A 99 4.41 -8.43 13.72
CA VAL A 99 4.58 -7.99 12.32
C VAL A 99 5.62 -6.87 12.21
N LEU A 100 5.55 -5.83 13.05
CA LEU A 100 6.49 -4.70 13.01
C LEU A 100 7.93 -5.05 13.43
N ASN A 101 8.16 -6.23 13.98
CA ASN A 101 9.47 -6.77 14.33
C ASN A 101 9.90 -7.94 13.42
N ASP A 102 9.07 -8.36 12.47
CA ASP A 102 9.42 -9.41 11.52
C ASP A 102 10.43 -8.88 10.49
N ALA A 103 11.59 -9.54 10.40
CA ALA A 103 12.61 -9.21 9.41
C ALA A 103 12.07 -9.29 7.97
N LYS A 104 11.17 -10.25 7.67
CA LYS A 104 10.56 -10.37 6.34
C LYS A 104 9.68 -9.18 6.02
N TRP A 105 8.87 -8.73 6.99
CA TRP A 105 8.04 -7.53 6.82
C TRP A 105 8.90 -6.30 6.54
N LEU A 106 9.95 -6.10 7.34
CA LEU A 106 10.85 -4.96 7.17
C LEU A 106 11.56 -4.98 5.81
N GLU A 107 11.93 -6.15 5.31
CA GLU A 107 12.49 -6.32 3.97
C GLU A 107 11.48 -5.96 2.88
N ILE A 108 10.23 -6.44 2.97
CA ILE A 108 9.16 -6.08 2.03
C ILE A 108 8.93 -4.58 2.01
N VAL A 109 8.89 -3.93 3.18
CA VAL A 109 8.74 -2.48 3.24
C VAL A 109 9.93 -1.76 2.60
N GLN A 110 11.15 -2.25 2.77
CA GLN A 110 12.33 -1.68 2.13
C GLN A 110 12.29 -1.81 0.60
N VAL A 111 11.88 -2.97 0.06
CA VAL A 111 11.65 -3.17 -1.38
C VAL A 111 10.55 -2.23 -1.87
N GLY A 112 9.47 -2.08 -1.10
CA GLY A 112 8.37 -1.18 -1.41
C GLY A 112 8.76 0.29 -1.41
N VAL A 113 9.65 0.74 -0.51
CA VAL A 113 10.20 2.10 -0.52
C VAL A 113 10.98 2.37 -1.80
N ILE A 114 11.78 1.41 -2.26
CA ILE A 114 12.52 1.52 -3.53
C ILE A 114 11.54 1.63 -4.70
N ALA A 115 10.53 0.75 -4.76
CA ALA A 115 9.50 0.76 -5.78
C ALA A 115 8.70 2.09 -5.76
N ARG A 116 8.30 2.58 -4.58
CA ARG A 116 7.63 3.86 -4.39
C ARG A 116 8.47 5.02 -4.93
N THR A 117 9.76 5.06 -4.61
CA THR A 117 10.67 6.09 -5.12
C THR A 117 10.77 6.04 -6.64
N ALA A 118 10.94 4.86 -7.23
CA ALA A 118 10.98 4.72 -8.69
C ALA A 118 9.65 5.12 -9.34
N LEU A 119 8.52 4.70 -8.77
CA LEU A 119 7.17 5.04 -9.23
C LEU A 119 6.96 6.56 -9.20
N SER A 120 7.44 7.21 -8.13
CA SER A 120 7.37 8.65 -7.98
C SER A 120 8.07 9.42 -9.12
N LEU A 121 8.96 8.82 -9.91
CA LEU A 121 9.63 9.46 -11.04
C LEU A 121 8.79 9.44 -12.33
N VAL A 122 7.89 8.45 -12.47
CA VAL A 122 7.10 8.24 -13.69
C VAL A 122 5.68 8.81 -13.58
N LEU A 123 5.21 9.08 -12.36
CA LEU A 123 3.90 9.66 -12.10
C LEU A 123 3.84 11.16 -12.44
N ASN A 124 2.62 11.65 -12.65
CA ASN A 124 2.37 13.10 -12.73
C ASN A 124 2.44 13.76 -11.34
N GLU A 125 2.45 15.09 -11.29
CA GLU A 125 2.57 15.86 -10.05
C GLU A 125 1.50 15.52 -9.00
N LYS A 126 0.22 15.49 -9.39
CA LYS A 126 -0.90 15.18 -8.49
C LYS A 126 -0.75 13.80 -7.85
N GLU A 127 -0.41 12.81 -8.65
CA GLU A 127 -0.23 11.43 -8.20
C GLU A 127 0.99 11.28 -7.29
N ARG A 128 2.08 11.96 -7.61
CA ARG A 128 3.29 12.00 -6.79
C ARG A 128 3.03 12.59 -5.41
N LEU A 129 2.15 13.60 -5.31
CA LEU A 129 1.72 14.18 -4.04
C LEU A 129 0.91 13.19 -3.21
N ILE A 130 0.05 12.37 -3.82
CA ILE A 130 -0.70 11.32 -3.12
C ILE A 130 0.27 10.25 -2.61
N LEU A 131 1.16 9.77 -3.48
CA LEU A 131 2.12 8.71 -3.17
C LEU A 131 3.11 9.10 -2.06
N ASN A 132 3.46 10.38 -1.96
CA ASN A 132 4.43 10.89 -1.00
C ASN A 132 3.79 11.74 0.10
N LYS A 133 2.46 11.70 0.23
CA LYS A 133 1.77 12.48 1.26
C LYS A 133 2.38 12.12 2.60
N GLU A 134 2.90 13.11 3.31
CA GLU A 134 3.22 12.93 4.71
C GLU A 134 1.90 12.63 5.40
N THR A 135 1.78 11.43 5.93
CA THR A 135 0.67 11.06 6.80
C THR A 135 0.93 11.75 8.14
N GLU A 136 0.72 13.07 8.15
CA GLU A 136 0.51 13.84 9.36
C GLU A 136 -0.69 13.24 10.09
N GLY A 137 -0.56 13.10 11.40
CA GLY A 137 -1.53 12.40 12.22
C GLY A 137 -2.94 12.91 12.02
N GLN A 138 -3.87 11.96 11.97
CA GLN A 138 -5.30 12.10 12.28
C GLN A 138 -5.88 13.51 12.14
N THR A 139 -6.62 13.72 11.05
CA THR A 139 -7.91 14.41 11.16
C THR A 139 -8.94 13.59 10.41
N ASP A 140 -10.00 13.27 11.14
CA ASP A 140 -11.17 12.50 10.75
C ASP A 140 -11.81 12.99 9.45
N ASP A 141 -12.41 12.06 8.72
CA ASP A 141 -13.71 12.20 8.05
C ASP A 141 -14.43 10.84 8.06
#